data_AF-A0A368F651-F1
#
_entry.id   AF-A0A368F651-F1
#
_cell.length_a   1.000
_cell.length_b   1.000
_cell.length_c   1.000
_cell.angle_alpha   90.00
_cell.angle_beta   90.00
_cell.angle_gamma   90.00
#
_symmetry.space_group_name_H-M   'P 1'
#
loop_
_entity.id
_entity.type
_entity.pdbx_description
1 polymer ?
#
loop_
_entity_poly.entity_id
_entity_poly.type
_entity_poly.pdbx_seq_one_letter_code
_entity_poly.pdbx_strand_id
1 'polypeptide(L)'
;MSATVFYDFPFHPLVLDHNTFLLYCKLAEQRTKCYVEQCKDTSADTVFSPSNFICSFKRTHFTEVRQCLADAEPITFLKCDHQCHDEVVRANSEEKNNGMNQVFSSTDFTLYEKELGMLCSFQTCYLQCMIPIVEEVCVPEMAQKTVDLVRSFVHWHATDISDWHAVAGHFEALPESCRQIAGVQPDPVLQLINRE
;
A
#
# COMPACT_ATOMS: atom_id res chain seq x y z
N MET A 1 19.97 -9.00 3.74
CA MET A 1 18.59 -8.54 3.51
C MET A 1 17.73 -9.23 4.56
N SER A 2 17.33 -8.49 5.60
CA SER A 2 16.80 -9.02 6.86
C SER A 2 15.49 -8.32 7.23
N ALA A 3 14.44 -9.15 7.40
CA ALA A 3 13.24 -9.03 8.25
C ALA A 3 12.21 -7.88 8.18
N THR A 4 12.37 -6.78 7.43
CA THR A 4 11.39 -5.67 7.48
C THR A 4 11.35 -4.86 6.18
N VAL A 5 10.79 -5.38 5.09
CA VAL A 5 10.69 -4.62 3.83
C VAL A 5 9.24 -4.22 3.61
N PHE A 6 8.83 -3.05 4.12
CA PHE A 6 7.53 -2.44 3.79
C PHE A 6 7.60 -1.66 2.46
N TYR A 7 8.29 -2.22 1.45
CA TYR A 7 8.33 -1.62 0.12
C TYR A 7 7.12 -2.07 -0.71
N ASP A 8 5.98 -1.47 -0.37
CA ASP A 8 4.81 -1.32 -1.24
C ASP A 8 4.38 0.15 -1.27
N PHE A 9 5.38 1.03 -1.44
CA PHE A 9 5.15 2.40 -1.85
C PHE A 9 5.58 2.54 -3.31
N PRO A 10 4.70 2.95 -4.24
CA PRO A 10 4.87 2.78 -5.68
C PRO A 10 5.90 3.72 -6.31
N PHE A 11 6.74 4.36 -5.50
CA PHE A 11 7.67 5.41 -5.94
C PHE A 11 9.12 4.98 -5.77
N HIS A 12 9.42 3.70 -5.97
CA HIS A 12 10.80 3.26 -6.10
C HIS A 12 11.50 4.11 -7.19
N PRO A 13 12.74 4.58 -7.00
CA PRO A 13 13.44 5.46 -7.95
C PRO A 13 13.41 4.95 -9.39
N LEU A 14 13.54 3.63 -9.57
CA LEU A 14 13.45 2.98 -10.88
C LEU A 14 12.08 3.10 -11.54
N VAL A 15 10.98 3.31 -10.82
CA VAL A 15 9.65 3.56 -11.42
C VAL A 15 9.44 5.06 -11.65
N LEU A 16 10.20 5.91 -10.96
CA LEU A 16 10.12 7.35 -11.10
C LEU A 16 10.87 7.88 -12.33
N ASP A 17 11.77 7.14 -12.98
CA ASP A 17 12.25 7.50 -14.33
C ASP A 17 11.21 7.17 -15.41
N HIS A 18 11.09 8.02 -16.44
CA HIS A 18 10.01 7.87 -17.44
C HIS A 18 10.19 6.63 -18.32
N ASN A 19 11.40 6.31 -18.74
CA ASN A 19 11.63 5.16 -19.63
C ASN A 19 11.41 3.85 -18.89
N THR A 20 11.91 3.79 -17.66
CA THR A 20 11.71 2.63 -16.79
C THR A 20 10.27 2.52 -16.30
N PHE A 21 9.54 3.62 -16.11
CA PHE A 21 8.09 3.61 -15.87
C PHE A 21 7.33 2.94 -17.02
N LEU A 22 7.63 3.32 -18.27
CA LEU A 22 6.99 2.71 -19.44
C LEU A 22 7.30 1.20 -19.53
N LEU A 23 8.54 0.82 -19.22
CA LEU A 23 8.93 -0.59 -19.15
C LEU A 23 8.19 -1.32 -18.01
N TYR A 24 8.11 -0.73 -16.82
CA TYR A 24 7.38 -1.25 -15.68
C TYR A 24 5.92 -1.50 -16.05
N CYS A 25 5.25 -0.54 -16.69
CA CYS A 25 3.86 -0.70 -17.11
C CYS A 25 3.65 -1.75 -18.18
N LYS A 26 4.59 -1.89 -19.12
CA LYS A 26 4.56 -2.98 -20.10
C LYS A 26 4.68 -4.35 -19.43
N LEU A 27 5.60 -4.48 -18.47
CA LEU A 27 5.79 -5.73 -17.72
C LEU A 27 4.59 -6.05 -16.82
N ALA A 28 4.02 -5.04 -16.18
CA ALA A 28 2.80 -5.16 -15.39
C ALA A 28 1.63 -5.67 -16.24
N GLU A 29 1.40 -5.07 -17.41
CA GLU A 29 0.34 -5.51 -18.32
C GLU A 29 0.53 -6.97 -18.77
N GLN A 30 1.77 -7.38 -19.07
CA GLN A 30 2.08 -8.77 -19.39
C GLN A 30 1.81 -9.72 -18.22
N ARG A 31 2.16 -9.31 -17.00
CA ARG A 31 1.90 -10.08 -15.79
C ARG A 31 0.39 -10.24 -15.55
N THR A 32 -0.38 -9.17 -15.68
CA THR A 32 -1.85 -9.21 -15.53
C THR A 32 -2.47 -10.13 -16.57
N LYS A 33 -2.07 -10.05 -17.85
CA LYS A 33 -2.54 -10.97 -18.90
C LYS A 33 -2.23 -12.43 -18.58
N CYS A 34 -1.01 -12.71 -18.12
CA CYS A 34 -0.63 -14.06 -17.70
C CYS A 34 -1.53 -14.57 -16.56
N TYR A 35 -1.84 -13.72 -15.59
CA TYR A 35 -2.75 -14.07 -14.49
C TYR A 35 -4.18 -14.36 -14.98
N VAL A 36 -4.73 -13.50 -15.85
CA VAL A 36 -6.05 -13.71 -16.47
C VAL A 36 -6.10 -15.05 -17.21
N GLU A 37 -5.08 -15.36 -18.01
CA GLU A 37 -5.03 -16.58 -18.81
C GLU A 37 -4.84 -17.85 -17.96
N GLN A 38 -3.94 -17.82 -16.98
CA GLN A 38 -3.60 -18.99 -16.17
C GLN A 38 -4.62 -19.25 -15.06
N CYS A 39 -5.09 -18.21 -14.39
CA CYS A 39 -6.04 -18.31 -13.27
C CYS A 39 -7.51 -18.24 -13.74
N LYS A 40 -7.75 -17.92 -15.02
CA LYS A 40 -9.09 -17.67 -15.59
C LYS A 40 -9.87 -16.58 -14.84
N ASP A 41 -9.14 -15.67 -14.20
CA ASP A 41 -9.70 -14.55 -13.48
C ASP A 41 -9.74 -13.32 -14.38
N THR A 42 -10.90 -13.06 -14.97
CA THR A 42 -11.12 -11.91 -15.85
C THR A 42 -11.25 -10.59 -15.09
N SER A 43 -11.19 -10.58 -13.75
CA SER A 43 -11.27 -9.36 -12.94
C SER A 43 -9.90 -8.72 -12.67
N ALA A 44 -8.80 -9.43 -12.98
CA ALA A 44 -7.44 -9.06 -12.58
C ALA A 44 -6.95 -7.69 -13.09
N ASP A 45 -7.52 -7.17 -14.17
CA ASP A 45 -7.23 -5.83 -14.71
C ASP A 45 -8.08 -4.72 -14.07
N THR A 46 -9.13 -5.09 -13.33
CA THR A 46 -10.05 -4.18 -12.64
C THR A 46 -9.85 -4.11 -11.13
N VAL A 47 -9.14 -5.07 -10.53
CA VAL A 47 -8.81 -5.07 -9.09
C VAL A 47 -7.59 -4.19 -8.79
N PHE A 48 -7.49 -3.74 -7.54
CA PHE A 48 -6.34 -3.00 -7.10
C PHE A 48 -5.07 -3.86 -7.16
N SER A 49 -4.02 -3.26 -7.70
CA SER A 49 -2.65 -3.66 -7.46
C SER A 49 -1.81 -2.39 -7.59
N PRO A 50 -0.64 -2.30 -6.94
CA PRO A 50 0.22 -1.13 -7.10
C PRO A 50 0.54 -0.83 -8.57
N SER A 51 0.72 -1.88 -9.37
CA SER A 51 0.89 -1.76 -10.82
C SER A 51 -0.35 -1.25 -11.55
N ASN A 52 -1.53 -1.82 -11.29
CA ASN A 52 -2.77 -1.36 -11.95
C ASN A 52 -3.06 0.11 -11.59
N PHE A 53 -2.78 0.50 -10.34
CA PHE A 53 -2.96 1.87 -9.88
C PHE A 53 -2.15 2.86 -10.72
N ILE A 54 -0.84 2.68 -10.85
CA ILE A 54 0.01 3.65 -11.57
C ILE A 54 0.05 3.45 -13.09
N CYS A 55 -0.24 2.24 -13.60
CA CYS A 55 -0.14 1.94 -15.04
C CYS A 55 -1.49 1.98 -15.78
N SER A 56 -2.60 1.89 -15.05
CA SER A 56 -3.95 1.93 -15.61
C SER A 56 -4.77 3.05 -14.96
N PHE A 57 -5.16 2.92 -13.68
CA PHE A 57 -6.20 3.75 -13.07
C PHE A 57 -5.81 5.22 -12.90
N LYS A 58 -4.56 5.48 -12.54
CA LYS A 58 -4.02 6.82 -12.26
C LYS A 58 -2.83 7.18 -13.15
N ARG A 59 -2.65 6.49 -14.30
CA ARG A 59 -1.49 6.67 -15.18
C ARG A 59 -1.19 8.12 -15.55
N THR A 60 -2.21 8.87 -15.96
CA THR A 60 -2.06 10.29 -16.32
C THR A 60 -1.61 11.12 -15.13
N HIS A 61 -2.26 10.97 -13.97
CA HIS A 61 -1.91 11.69 -12.75
C HIS A 61 -0.50 11.34 -12.28
N PHE A 62 -0.14 10.06 -12.29
CA PHE A 62 1.22 9.60 -11.97
C PHE A 62 2.25 10.24 -12.90
N THR A 63 2.01 10.21 -14.21
CA THR A 63 2.95 10.77 -15.20
C THR A 63 3.13 12.28 -15.01
N GLU A 64 2.06 12.98 -14.66
CA GLU A 64 2.06 14.42 -14.40
C GLU A 64 2.92 14.78 -13.17
N VAL A 65 2.75 14.06 -12.06
CA VAL A 65 3.44 14.36 -10.80
C VAL A 65 4.78 13.64 -10.62
N ARG A 66 5.15 12.74 -11.56
CA ARG A 66 6.33 11.89 -11.49
C ARG A 66 7.61 12.65 -11.14
N GLN A 67 7.81 13.84 -11.73
CA GLN A 67 9.02 14.62 -11.47
C GLN A 67 9.07 15.12 -10.02
N CYS A 68 7.95 15.61 -9.48
CA CYS A 68 7.88 16.01 -8.07
C CYS A 68 8.16 14.83 -7.14
N LEU A 69 7.60 13.65 -7.44
CA LEU A 69 7.92 12.42 -6.71
C LEU A 69 9.42 12.09 -6.78
N ALA A 70 10.04 12.20 -7.97
CA ALA A 70 11.47 11.93 -8.15
C ALA A 70 12.36 12.90 -7.37
N ASP A 71 11.97 14.18 -7.30
CA ASP A 71 12.72 15.21 -6.58
C ASP A 71 12.59 15.02 -5.05
N ALA A 72 11.43 14.58 -4.57
CA ALA A 72 11.17 14.35 -3.14
C ALA A 72 11.71 13.00 -2.63
N GLU A 73 11.78 11.98 -3.48
CA GLU A 73 12.08 10.59 -3.09
C GLU A 73 13.35 10.42 -2.24
N PRO A 74 14.50 11.03 -2.55
CA PRO A 74 15.71 10.83 -1.75
C PRO A 74 15.53 11.28 -0.29
N ILE A 75 14.76 12.37 -0.08
CA ILE A 75 14.50 12.93 1.24
C ILE A 75 13.44 12.08 1.96
N THR A 76 12.35 11.71 1.27
CA THR A 76 11.29 10.90 1.88
C THR A 76 11.80 9.49 2.20
N PHE A 77 12.67 8.90 1.37
CA PHE A 77 13.34 7.65 1.67
C PHE A 77 14.24 7.77 2.89
N LEU A 78 15.17 8.73 2.93
CA LEU A 78 16.10 8.84 4.06
C LEU A 78 15.40 9.19 5.38
N LYS A 79 14.36 10.01 5.34
CA LYS A 79 13.71 10.53 6.55
C LYS A 79 12.48 9.71 6.95
N CYS A 80 11.54 9.52 6.03
CA CYS A 80 10.25 8.92 6.36
C CYS A 80 10.31 7.41 6.45
N ASP A 81 11.04 6.74 5.56
CA ASP A 81 11.20 5.27 5.61
C ASP A 81 11.77 4.85 6.97
N HIS A 82 12.93 5.40 7.33
CA HIS A 82 13.62 5.09 8.59
C HIS A 82 12.78 5.45 9.82
N GLN A 83 12.24 6.66 9.88
CA GLN A 83 11.42 7.10 11.02
C GLN A 83 10.18 6.23 11.20
N CYS A 84 9.45 5.95 10.12
CA CYS A 84 8.21 5.19 10.20
C CYS A 84 8.46 3.70 10.46
N HIS A 85 9.55 3.14 9.93
CA HIS A 85 9.97 1.79 10.29
C HIS A 85 10.23 1.68 11.80
N ASP A 86 11.00 2.61 12.38
CA ASP A 86 11.30 2.63 13.81
C ASP A 86 10.03 2.79 14.65
N GLU A 87 9.12 3.69 14.26
CA GLU A 87 7.86 3.93 14.96
C GLU A 87 6.96 2.69 14.96
N VAL A 88 6.78 2.06 13.79
CA VAL A 88 5.95 0.86 13.65
C VAL A 88 6.56 -0.32 14.39
N VAL A 89 7.88 -0.56 14.25
CA VAL A 89 8.57 -1.64 14.94
C VAL A 89 8.50 -1.44 16.45
N ARG A 90 8.74 -0.21 16.95
CA ARG A 90 8.66 0.09 18.39
C ARG A 90 7.27 -0.20 18.94
N ALA A 91 6.22 0.27 18.26
CA ALA A 91 4.83 0.04 18.66
C ALA A 91 4.45 -1.46 18.69
N ASN A 92 5.11 -2.29 17.86
CA ASN A 92 4.85 -3.73 17.78
C ASN A 92 5.83 -4.60 18.60
N SER A 93 6.90 -4.01 19.11
CA SER A 93 7.98 -4.72 19.83
C SER A 93 7.65 -5.05 21.29
N GLU A 94 6.60 -4.47 21.85
CA GLU A 94 6.08 -4.81 23.19
C GLU A 94 5.45 -6.23 23.22
N GLU A 95 5.23 -6.87 22.07
CA GLU A 95 4.63 -8.21 21.93
C GLU A 95 5.63 -9.34 21.60
N LYS A 96 6.91 -9.21 21.95
CA LYS A 96 7.95 -10.18 21.55
C LYS A 96 7.75 -11.60 22.11
N ASN A 97 7.28 -12.50 21.26
CA ASN A 97 7.98 -13.75 20.92
C ASN A 97 7.27 -14.47 19.77
N ASN A 98 7.83 -14.42 18.55
CA ASN A 98 8.03 -15.61 17.71
C ASN A 98 8.72 -15.28 16.38
N GLY A 99 9.89 -15.92 16.16
CA GLY A 99 10.27 -16.51 14.87
C GLY A 99 10.40 -15.62 13.64
N MET A 100 11.31 -14.65 13.65
CA MET A 100 11.76 -13.97 12.42
C MET A 100 12.47 -14.97 11.48
N ASN A 101 11.95 -15.14 10.25
CA ASN A 101 12.46 -15.94 9.12
C ASN A 101 11.74 -17.28 8.82
N GLN A 102 10.40 -17.29 8.69
CA GLN A 102 9.72 -18.42 8.07
C GLN A 102 8.93 -17.98 6.83
N VAL A 103 9.16 -18.67 5.72
CA VAL A 103 8.30 -18.66 4.54
C VAL A 103 6.97 -19.29 4.93
N PHE A 104 5.88 -18.58 4.59
CA PHE A 104 4.51 -18.84 5.03
C PHE A 104 4.09 -20.32 4.92
N SER A 105 3.70 -20.89 6.07
CA SER A 105 2.83 -22.05 6.18
C SER A 105 1.41 -21.53 6.38
N SER A 106 0.41 -22.17 5.78
CA SER A 106 -1.02 -21.79 5.76
C SER A 106 -1.74 -21.80 7.12
N THR A 107 -1.02 -21.69 8.24
CA THR A 107 -1.51 -21.89 9.60
C THR A 107 -1.28 -20.71 10.54
N ASP A 108 -0.64 -19.62 10.11
CA ASP A 108 -0.39 -18.44 10.97
C ASP A 108 -1.12 -17.18 10.46
N PHE A 109 -2.46 -17.25 10.44
CA PHE A 109 -3.33 -16.11 10.11
C PHE A 109 -3.07 -14.91 11.04
N THR A 110 -2.78 -15.16 12.31
CA THR A 110 -2.51 -14.09 13.28
C THR A 110 -1.27 -13.28 12.90
N LEU A 111 -0.20 -13.93 12.43
CA LEU A 111 0.98 -13.22 11.94
C LEU A 111 0.68 -12.40 10.68
N TYR A 112 -0.11 -12.95 9.75
CA TYR A 112 -0.54 -12.23 8.55
C TYR A 112 -1.31 -10.94 8.90
N GLU A 113 -2.30 -11.03 9.80
CA GLU A 113 -3.05 -9.85 10.23
C GLU A 113 -2.17 -8.82 10.93
N LYS A 114 -1.19 -9.27 11.71
CA LYS A 114 -0.20 -8.38 12.32
C LYS A 114 0.64 -7.66 11.27
N GLU A 115 1.10 -8.35 10.23
CA GLU A 115 1.85 -7.76 9.13
C GLU A 115 1.03 -6.74 8.34
N LEU A 116 -0.25 -7.01 8.08
CA LEU A 116 -1.17 -6.03 7.48
C LEU A 116 -1.35 -4.80 8.37
N GLY A 117 -1.50 -5.01 9.68
CA GLY A 117 -1.59 -3.91 10.65
C GLY A 117 -0.36 -3.01 10.64
N MET A 118 0.83 -3.61 10.58
CA MET A 118 2.10 -2.89 10.44
C MET A 118 2.18 -2.12 9.12
N LEU A 119 1.76 -2.75 8.00
CA LEU A 119 1.75 -2.14 6.67
C LEU A 119 0.87 -0.88 6.61
N CYS A 120 -0.38 -0.96 7.06
CA CYS A 120 -1.29 0.19 7.09
C CYS A 120 -0.79 1.31 8.03
N SER A 121 -0.19 0.94 9.17
CA SER A 121 0.42 1.90 10.10
C SER A 121 1.60 2.62 9.45
N PHE A 122 2.47 1.88 8.76
CA PHE A 122 3.59 2.44 8.01
C PHE A 122 3.11 3.38 6.90
N GLN A 123 2.11 2.98 6.11
CA GLN A 123 1.57 3.80 5.03
C GLN A 123 0.98 5.12 5.52
N THR A 124 0.32 5.11 6.69
CA THR A 124 -0.19 6.33 7.32
C THR A 124 0.95 7.22 7.79
N CYS A 125 1.93 6.67 8.51
CA CYS A 125 3.08 7.42 8.98
C CYS A 125 3.87 8.03 7.81
N TYR A 126 4.14 7.23 6.77
CA TYR A 126 4.90 7.67 5.62
C TYR A 126 4.20 8.81 4.88
N LEU A 127 2.89 8.68 4.64
CA LEU A 127 2.07 9.75 4.04
C LEU A 127 2.13 11.04 4.88
N GLN A 128 2.01 10.95 6.20
CA GLN A 128 2.09 12.12 7.07
C GLN A 128 3.48 12.77 7.06
N CYS A 129 4.54 11.96 7.07
CA CYS A 129 5.92 12.44 7.03
C CYS A 129 6.28 13.07 5.68
N MET A 130 5.76 12.54 4.56
CA MET A 130 6.14 13.03 3.23
C MET A 130 5.45 14.33 2.84
N ILE A 131 4.24 14.62 3.34
CA ILE A 131 3.48 15.84 3.00
C ILE A 131 4.34 17.10 3.11
N PRO A 132 4.97 17.42 4.26
CA PRO A 132 5.77 18.64 4.37
C PRO A 132 7.01 18.65 3.46
N ILE A 133 7.57 17.48 3.13
CA ILE A 133 8.71 17.38 2.21
C ILE A 133 8.28 17.71 0.79
N VAL A 134 7.15 17.15 0.34
CA VAL A 134 6.59 17.41 -0.98
C VAL A 134 6.17 18.88 -1.13
N GLU A 135 5.60 19.48 -0.10
CA GLU A 135 5.24 20.90 -0.07
C GLU A 135 6.46 21.83 -0.14
N GLU A 136 7.61 21.41 0.38
CA GLU A 136 8.87 22.17 0.33
C GLU A 136 9.60 22.02 -1.01
N VAL A 137 9.62 20.80 -1.57
CA VAL A 137 10.40 20.47 -2.78
C VAL A 137 9.67 20.86 -4.06
N CYS A 138 8.35 20.73 -4.10
CA CYS A 138 7.58 20.86 -5.33
C CYS A 138 6.86 22.20 -5.44
N VAL A 139 6.55 22.62 -6.67
CA VAL A 139 5.67 23.78 -6.88
C VAL A 139 4.28 23.51 -6.28
N PRO A 140 3.57 24.52 -5.71
CA PRO A 140 2.37 24.28 -4.91
C PRO A 140 1.27 23.43 -5.59
N GLU A 141 1.04 23.65 -6.88
CA GLU A 141 0.06 22.86 -7.65
C GLU A 141 0.48 21.38 -7.75
N MET A 142 1.76 21.12 -7.99
CA MET A 142 2.30 19.77 -8.10
C MET A 142 2.41 19.08 -6.75
N ALA A 143 2.71 19.83 -5.69
CA ALA A 143 2.71 19.31 -4.33
C ALA A 143 1.33 18.76 -3.97
N GLN A 144 0.27 19.55 -4.19
CA GLN A 144 -1.10 19.12 -3.94
C GLN A 144 -1.47 17.86 -4.74
N LYS A 145 -1.23 17.87 -6.06
CA LYS A 145 -1.52 16.72 -6.93
C LYS A 145 -0.74 15.47 -6.51
N THR A 146 0.51 15.64 -6.08
CA THR A 146 1.36 14.54 -5.59
C THR A 146 0.78 13.94 -4.31
N VAL A 147 0.50 14.78 -3.32
CA VAL A 147 -0.10 14.36 -2.06
C VAL A 147 -1.44 13.65 -2.30
N ASP A 148 -2.27 14.15 -3.20
CA ASP A 148 -3.56 13.54 -3.52
C ASP A 148 -3.41 12.18 -4.21
N LEU A 149 -2.43 12.03 -5.11
CA LEU A 149 -2.12 10.75 -5.74
C LEU A 149 -1.69 9.71 -4.69
N VAL A 150 -0.77 10.09 -3.80
CA VAL A 150 -0.28 9.20 -2.75
C VAL A 150 -1.40 8.84 -1.78
N ARG A 151 -2.18 9.82 -1.32
CA ARG A 151 -3.32 9.58 -0.43
C ARG A 151 -4.31 8.62 -1.07
N SER A 152 -4.58 8.78 -2.38
CA SER A 152 -5.42 7.87 -3.14
C SER A 152 -4.86 6.44 -3.16
N PHE A 153 -3.54 6.28 -3.34
CA PHE A 153 -2.88 4.98 -3.30
C PHE A 153 -3.08 4.29 -1.94
N VAL A 154 -2.76 4.99 -0.86
CA VAL A 154 -2.88 4.47 0.52
C VAL A 154 -4.33 4.08 0.83
N HIS A 155 -5.28 4.91 0.43
CA HIS A 155 -6.70 4.63 0.63
C HIS A 155 -7.19 3.43 -0.21
N TRP A 156 -6.84 3.36 -1.49
CA TRP A 156 -7.25 2.25 -2.35
C TRP A 156 -6.67 0.91 -1.89
N HIS A 157 -5.42 0.92 -1.43
CA HIS A 157 -4.79 -0.28 -0.88
C HIS A 157 -5.49 -0.77 0.40
N ALA A 158 -5.78 0.14 1.34
CA ALA A 158 -6.51 -0.25 2.55
C ALA A 158 -7.95 -0.70 2.25
N THR A 159 -8.60 -0.10 1.25
CA THR A 159 -9.93 -0.51 0.79
C THR A 159 -9.91 -1.90 0.19
N ASP A 160 -8.93 -2.22 -0.67
CA ASP A 160 -8.75 -3.55 -1.25
C ASP A 160 -8.52 -4.63 -0.18
N ILE A 161 -7.68 -4.33 0.83
CA ILE A 161 -7.50 -5.20 2.01
C ILE A 161 -8.84 -5.38 2.74
N SER A 162 -9.61 -4.31 2.94
CA SER A 162 -10.89 -4.36 3.64
C SER A 162 -11.94 -5.18 2.89
N ASP A 163 -12.04 -4.99 1.57
CA ASP A 163 -12.95 -5.73 0.70
C ASP A 163 -12.60 -7.22 0.70
N TRP A 164 -11.30 -7.56 0.67
CA TRP A 164 -10.85 -8.95 0.77
C TRP A 164 -11.30 -9.61 2.08
N HIS A 165 -11.17 -8.90 3.22
CA HIS A 165 -11.64 -9.40 4.51
C HIS A 165 -13.15 -9.59 4.56
N ALA A 166 -13.91 -8.67 3.97
CA ALA A 166 -15.37 -8.76 3.90
C ALA A 166 -15.80 -9.98 3.07
N VAL A 167 -15.22 -10.16 1.87
CA VAL A 167 -15.52 -11.29 0.97
C VAL A 167 -15.09 -12.62 1.57
N ALA A 168 -13.97 -12.66 2.30
CA ALA A 168 -13.49 -13.86 2.98
C ALA A 168 -14.28 -14.22 4.25
N GLY A 169 -15.21 -13.36 4.71
CA GLY A 169 -15.97 -13.59 5.94
C GLY A 169 -15.16 -13.40 7.23
N HIS A 170 -14.03 -12.70 7.16
CA HIS A 170 -13.11 -12.49 8.27
C HIS A 170 -12.96 -11.01 8.65
N PHE A 171 -14.01 -10.20 8.44
CA PHE A 171 -13.98 -8.76 8.65
C PHE A 171 -13.55 -8.33 10.06
N GLU A 172 -13.90 -9.11 11.09
CA GLU A 172 -13.51 -8.83 12.48
C GLU A 172 -11.99 -8.88 12.70
N ALA A 173 -11.26 -9.64 11.87
CA ALA A 173 -9.80 -9.77 11.93
C ALA A 173 -9.06 -8.59 11.27
N LEU A 174 -9.77 -7.76 10.47
CA LEU A 174 -9.18 -6.63 9.76
C LEU A 174 -8.47 -5.68 10.75
N PRO A 175 -7.17 -5.40 10.58
CA PRO A 175 -6.44 -4.55 11.51
C PRO A 175 -7.03 -3.14 11.61
N GLU A 176 -7.05 -2.58 12.81
CA GLU A 176 -7.63 -1.26 13.09
C GLU A 176 -6.96 -0.14 12.28
N SER A 177 -5.64 -0.21 12.09
CA SER A 177 -4.89 0.72 11.25
C SER A 177 -5.38 0.71 9.80
N CYS A 178 -5.76 -0.45 9.25
CA CYS A 178 -6.33 -0.55 7.91
C CYS A 178 -7.78 -0.05 7.87
N ARG A 179 -8.60 -0.37 8.88
CA ARG A 179 -10.00 0.12 9.00
C ARG A 179 -10.07 1.65 8.95
N GLN A 180 -9.19 2.31 9.69
CA GLN A 180 -9.14 3.77 9.76
C GLN A 180 -8.82 4.41 8.40
N ILE A 181 -7.89 3.83 7.64
CA ILE A 181 -7.52 4.34 6.31
C ILE A 181 -8.63 4.08 5.30
N ALA A 182 -9.23 2.88 5.31
CA ALA A 182 -10.33 2.50 4.42
C ALA A 182 -11.60 3.32 4.69
N GLY A 183 -11.70 3.99 5.85
CA GLY A 183 -12.88 4.78 6.24
C GLY A 183 -14.08 3.91 6.57
N VAL A 184 -13.86 2.64 6.89
CA VAL A 184 -14.92 1.69 7.18
C VAL A 184 -15.32 1.81 8.64
N GLN A 185 -16.56 2.22 8.89
CA GLN A 185 -17.18 1.99 10.20
C GLN A 185 -17.78 0.59 10.24
N PRO A 186 -17.78 -0.10 11.39
CA PRO A 186 -18.44 -1.39 11.51
C PRO A 186 -19.90 -1.26 11.08
N ASP A 187 -20.26 -1.94 9.97
CA ASP A 187 -21.62 -1.92 9.44
C ASP A 187 -22.54 -2.65 10.42
N PRO A 188 -23.55 -1.98 11.01
CA PRO A 188 -24.48 -2.61 11.96
C PRO A 188 -25.27 -3.76 11.33
N VAL A 189 -25.39 -3.84 10.00
CA VAL A 189 -26.09 -4.92 9.29
C VAL A 189 -25.24 -6.19 9.21
N LEU A 190 -23.93 -6.08 9.01
CA LEU A 190 -23.02 -7.25 8.96
C LEU A 190 -22.84 -7.91 10.35
N GLN A 191 -22.99 -7.14 11.44
CA GLN A 191 -23.01 -7.68 12.80
C GLN A 191 -24.24 -8.57 13.10
N LEU A 192 -25.32 -8.42 12.34
CA LEU A 192 -26.54 -9.22 12.53
C LEU A 192 -26.46 -10.56 11.80
N ILE A 193 -25.71 -10.63 10.69
CA ILE A 193 -25.58 -11.85 9.88
C ILE A 193 -24.61 -12.85 10.52
N ASN A 194 -23.58 -12.38 11.23
CA ASN A 194 -22.62 -13.24 11.95
C ASN A 194 -23.08 -13.65 13.36
N ARG A 195 -24.35 -13.44 13.71
CA ARG A 195 -24.95 -13.79 15.02
C ARG A 195 -25.87 -15.02 14.98
N GLU A 196 -25.93 -15.73 13.86
CA GLU A 196 -26.68 -17.00 13.72
C GLU A 196 -25.76 -18.23 13.67
#